data_AF-A0A1H7MZJ7-F1
#
_entry.id   AF-A0A1H7MZJ7-F1
#
_cell.length_a   1.000
_cell.length_b   1.000
_cell.length_c   1.000
_cell.angle_alpha   90.00
_cell.angle_beta   90.00
_cell.angle_gamma   90.00
#
_symmetry.space_group_name_H-M   'P 1'
#
loop_
_entity.id
_entity.type
_entity.pdbx_description
1 polymer ?
#
loop_
_entity_poly.entity_id
_entity_poly.type
_entity_poly.pdbx_seq_one_letter_code
_entity_poly.pdbx_strand_id
1 'polypeptide(L)'
;MDKPEQPPPAAPGEPKASRLTTIVLIVALVLVVLVAGVLATVAVLMTKSPDVPLLGGAPPQRLATPIHFAPVRETKPAPCPGEQAVLDEAQTTCYLLEDGVTVLAVQRIQSVREKNGQYSVRIAVAAGFKEKLVQLIDEQVAEQRQVAVVLAPEQPDAPKTVVAAPIVTQGMDGDSLSITGFSQADAEELAAVLLGSSASPPASPAASPAASPPASQPGTDPGATNPGTTNPGTTNPGTTGSTNSGTTGTTGTGGTGGTGDPGGGPPRTNPASGGRRTPDPRLGSCKEAVAQGYGPYSKGLHEEYSWYTDVDGNGVACNSADLR
;
A
#
# COMPACT_ATOMS: atom_id res chain seq x y z
N MET A 1 92.16 18.03 -66.62
CA MET A 1 90.69 17.93 -66.57
C MET A 1 90.39 16.65 -65.81
N ASP A 2 90.18 16.76 -64.51
CA ASP A 2 89.75 15.63 -63.68
C ASP A 2 88.43 16.03 -63.03
N LYS A 3 87.37 15.30 -63.41
CA LYS A 3 86.01 15.49 -62.93
C LYS A 3 85.84 14.56 -61.72
N PRO A 4 85.60 15.06 -60.50
CA PRO A 4 85.40 14.16 -59.37
C PRO A 4 84.06 13.44 -59.53
N GLU A 5 84.14 12.12 -59.45
CA GLU A 5 83.05 11.15 -59.51
C GLU A 5 82.02 11.43 -58.40
N GLN A 6 80.73 11.51 -58.76
CA GLN A 6 79.64 11.65 -57.79
C GLN A 6 79.36 10.30 -57.11
N PRO A 7 79.22 10.25 -55.78
CA PRO A 7 78.83 9.02 -55.08
C PRO A 7 77.35 8.68 -55.37
N PRO A 8 76.99 7.38 -55.38
CA PRO A 8 75.66 6.93 -55.75
C PRO A 8 74.60 7.34 -54.71
N PRO A 9 73.33 7.54 -55.13
CA PRO A 9 72.25 7.92 -54.23
C PRO A 9 71.93 6.80 -53.22
N ALA A 10 71.79 7.18 -51.95
CA ALA A 10 71.43 6.27 -50.87
C ALA A 10 70.05 5.64 -51.09
N ALA A 11 69.93 4.35 -50.83
CA ALA A 11 68.67 3.60 -50.88
C ALA A 11 67.63 4.19 -49.90
N PRO A 12 66.33 4.18 -50.25
CA PRO A 12 65.29 4.74 -49.41
C PRO A 12 65.15 3.92 -48.11
N GLY A 13 65.36 4.56 -46.97
CA GLY A 13 65.21 3.93 -45.66
C GLY A 13 63.75 3.52 -45.41
N GLU A 14 63.56 2.30 -44.90
CA GLU A 14 62.24 1.80 -44.46
C GLU A 14 61.61 2.78 -43.45
N PRO A 15 60.30 3.08 -43.55
CA PRO A 15 59.65 3.99 -42.62
C PRO A 15 59.55 3.32 -41.25
N LYS A 16 60.48 3.65 -40.35
CA LYS A 16 60.37 3.31 -38.93
C LYS A 16 59.26 4.17 -38.33
N ALA A 17 58.06 3.59 -38.18
CA ALA A 17 57.02 4.19 -37.35
C ALA A 17 57.61 4.52 -35.98
N SER A 18 57.55 5.80 -35.60
CA SER A 18 58.08 6.25 -34.32
C SER A 18 57.43 5.45 -33.21
N ARG A 19 58.22 4.87 -32.31
CA ARG A 19 57.73 4.07 -31.17
C ARG A 19 56.68 4.84 -30.36
N LEU A 20 56.76 6.17 -30.36
CA LEU A 20 55.75 7.08 -29.79
C LEU A 20 54.36 6.93 -30.45
N THR A 21 54.29 6.88 -31.78
CA THR A 21 53.02 6.71 -32.50
C THR A 21 52.41 5.35 -32.21
N THR A 22 53.22 4.29 -32.15
CA THR A 22 52.75 2.95 -31.78
C THR A 22 52.22 2.92 -30.34
N ILE A 23 52.92 3.55 -29.39
CA ILE A 23 52.46 3.66 -28.00
C ILE A 23 51.14 4.43 -27.92
N VAL A 24 51.02 5.56 -28.62
CA VAL A 24 49.78 6.36 -28.63
C VAL A 24 48.62 5.55 -29.21
N LEU A 25 48.83 4.80 -30.29
CA LEU A 25 47.80 3.95 -30.88
C LEU A 25 47.38 2.81 -29.94
N ILE A 26 48.33 2.19 -29.24
CA ILE A 26 48.02 1.15 -28.25
C ILE A 26 47.23 1.73 -27.09
N VAL A 27 47.64 2.89 -26.54
CA VAL A 27 46.91 3.55 -25.44
C VAL A 27 45.51 3.96 -25.88
N ALA A 28 45.35 4.53 -27.07
CA ALA A 28 44.04 4.91 -27.62
C ALA A 28 43.14 3.69 -27.78
N LEU A 29 43.68 2.58 -28.30
CA LEU A 29 42.93 1.33 -28.46
C LEU A 29 42.50 0.74 -27.11
N VAL A 30 43.39 0.73 -26.11
CA VAL A 30 43.06 0.30 -24.74
C VAL A 30 41.95 1.17 -24.15
N LEU A 31 42.02 2.50 -24.33
CA LEU A 31 41.01 3.43 -23.84
C LEU A 31 39.65 3.18 -24.49
N VAL A 32 39.62 2.94 -25.81
CA VAL A 32 38.38 2.61 -26.54
C VAL A 32 37.79 1.28 -26.05
N VAL A 33 38.62 0.25 -25.85
CA VAL A 33 38.14 -1.06 -25.33
C VAL A 33 37.60 -0.92 -23.90
N LEU A 34 38.25 -0.14 -23.05
CA LEU A 34 37.76 0.13 -21.69
C LEU A 34 36.44 0.89 -21.70
N VAL A 35 36.33 1.95 -22.50
CA VAL A 35 35.08 2.74 -22.61
C VAL A 35 33.95 1.89 -23.20
N ALA A 36 34.20 1.14 -24.28
CA ALA A 36 33.20 0.26 -24.86
C ALA A 36 32.77 -0.87 -23.91
N GLY A 37 33.71 -1.45 -23.16
CA GLY A 37 33.42 -2.45 -22.13
C GLY A 37 32.55 -1.90 -21.00
N VAL A 38 32.86 -0.70 -20.50
CA VAL A 38 32.06 -0.02 -19.47
C VAL A 38 30.67 0.35 -20.01
N LEU A 39 30.56 0.83 -21.24
CA LEU A 39 29.26 1.14 -21.84
C LEU A 39 28.41 -0.12 -22.05
N ALA A 40 29.00 -1.24 -22.43
CA ALA A 40 28.29 -2.51 -22.56
C ALA A 40 27.79 -3.04 -21.21
N THR A 41 28.58 -2.95 -20.14
CA THR A 41 28.12 -3.36 -18.81
C THR A 41 27.03 -2.45 -18.27
N VAL A 42 27.12 -1.13 -18.52
CA VAL A 42 26.05 -0.16 -18.20
C VAL A 42 24.77 -0.47 -18.96
N ALA A 43 24.85 -0.81 -20.25
CA ALA A 43 23.68 -1.18 -21.05
C ALA A 43 23.01 -2.47 -20.52
N VAL A 44 23.80 -3.47 -20.12
CA VAL A 44 23.27 -4.71 -19.51
C VAL A 44 22.64 -4.42 -18.14
N LEU A 45 23.24 -3.56 -17.32
CA LEU A 45 22.68 -3.13 -16.03
C LEU A 45 21.35 -2.38 -16.20
N MET A 46 21.27 -1.48 -17.18
CA MET A 46 20.05 -0.76 -17.55
C MET A 46 18.90 -1.70 -17.93
N THR A 47 19.19 -2.83 -18.60
CA THR A 47 18.14 -3.81 -18.96
C THR A 47 17.72 -4.72 -17.81
N LYS A 48 18.56 -4.90 -16.79
CA LYS A 48 18.29 -5.80 -15.66
C LYS A 48 17.74 -5.10 -14.43
N SER A 49 17.99 -3.79 -14.28
CA SER A 49 17.61 -3.02 -13.10
C SER A 49 17.44 -1.54 -13.45
N PRO A 50 16.30 -1.14 -14.06
CA PRO A 50 16.05 0.26 -14.44
C PRO A 50 15.97 1.22 -13.23
N ASP A 51 15.82 0.68 -12.01
CA ASP A 51 15.68 1.45 -10.77
C ASP A 51 17.02 1.73 -10.06
N VAL A 52 18.17 1.37 -10.64
CA VAL A 52 19.48 1.65 -10.04
C VAL A 52 19.98 3.00 -10.58
N PRO A 53 19.99 4.08 -9.78
CA PRO A 53 20.52 5.35 -10.24
C PRO A 53 22.01 5.20 -10.54
N LEU A 54 22.41 5.54 -11.77
CA LEU A 54 23.78 5.51 -12.29
C LEU A 54 24.81 6.27 -11.43
N LEU A 55 24.35 7.11 -10.49
CA LEU A 55 25.15 8.03 -9.67
C LEU A 55 25.15 7.68 -8.17
N GLY A 56 24.89 6.43 -7.79
CA GLY A 56 25.21 5.93 -6.44
C GLY A 56 24.22 6.33 -5.33
N GLY A 57 22.95 6.56 -5.66
CA GLY A 57 21.87 6.66 -4.67
C GLY A 57 21.52 5.30 -4.08
N ALA A 58 21.10 5.26 -2.81
CA ALA A 58 20.50 4.05 -2.25
C ALA A 58 19.24 3.69 -3.08
N PRO A 59 19.00 2.41 -3.40
CA PRO A 59 17.79 2.02 -4.10
C PRO A 59 16.55 2.41 -3.27
N PRO A 60 15.43 2.77 -3.91
CA PRO A 60 14.18 3.03 -3.19
C PRO A 60 13.74 1.76 -2.47
N GLN A 61 13.33 1.91 -1.22
CA GLN A 61 12.80 0.84 -0.39
C GLN A 61 11.31 0.66 -0.67
N ARG A 62 10.89 -0.54 -1.04
CA ARG A 62 9.46 -0.88 -1.11
C ARG A 62 8.84 -0.87 0.27
N LEU A 63 7.65 -0.31 0.36
CA LEU A 63 6.84 -0.35 1.56
C LEU A 63 6.19 -1.73 1.67
N ALA A 64 6.16 -2.29 2.88
CA ALA A 64 5.39 -3.49 3.16
C ALA A 64 3.89 -3.18 3.19
N THR A 65 3.55 -1.98 3.67
CA THR A 65 2.18 -1.45 3.65
C THR A 65 2.17 -0.19 2.79
N PRO A 66 1.59 -0.24 1.57
CA PRO A 66 1.41 0.94 0.73
C PRO A 66 0.72 2.08 1.46
N ILE A 67 1.16 3.30 1.15
CA ILE A 67 0.53 4.53 1.66
C ILE A 67 -0.30 5.12 0.54
N HIS A 68 -1.57 5.35 0.78
CA HIS A 68 -2.45 6.06 -0.14
C HIS A 68 -2.75 7.45 0.41
N PHE A 69 -2.34 8.48 -0.33
CA PHE A 69 -2.64 9.87 -0.03
C PHE A 69 -3.86 10.31 -0.82
N ALA A 70 -4.95 10.63 -0.15
CA ALA A 70 -6.21 10.97 -0.80
C ALA A 70 -6.82 12.26 -0.23
N PRO A 71 -7.32 13.17 -1.08
CA PRO A 71 -8.11 14.30 -0.62
C PRO A 71 -9.36 13.80 0.12
N VAL A 72 -9.70 14.46 1.23
CA VAL A 72 -10.93 14.17 1.97
C VAL A 72 -12.06 14.97 1.33
N ARG A 73 -13.15 14.29 0.94
CA ARG A 73 -14.41 14.92 0.55
C ARG A 73 -15.24 15.31 1.77
N GLU A 74 -15.39 14.36 2.67
CA GLU A 74 -16.29 14.49 3.81
C GLU A 74 -15.80 13.65 4.98
N THR A 75 -16.07 14.12 6.20
CA THR A 75 -15.77 13.43 7.45
C THR A 75 -17.07 13.21 8.20
N LYS A 76 -17.35 11.97 8.61
CA LYS A 76 -18.58 11.58 9.33
C LYS A 76 -18.25 10.69 10.53
N PRO A 77 -19.03 10.74 11.63
CA PRO A 77 -18.91 9.77 12.71
C PRO A 77 -19.19 8.35 12.20
N ALA A 78 -18.51 7.36 12.79
CA ALA A 78 -18.81 5.95 12.54
C ALA A 78 -20.25 5.62 12.94
N PRO A 79 -20.93 4.68 12.25
CA PRO A 79 -20.43 3.75 11.23
C PRO A 79 -20.32 4.33 9.80
N CYS A 80 -19.41 3.78 8.99
CA CYS A 80 -19.07 4.34 7.69
C CYS A 80 -20.17 4.12 6.62
N PRO A 81 -20.57 5.19 5.90
CA PRO A 81 -21.54 5.07 4.83
C PRO A 81 -20.88 4.52 3.56
N GLY A 82 -21.01 3.21 3.34
CA GLY A 82 -20.56 2.55 2.11
C GLY A 82 -19.04 2.30 2.02
N GLU A 83 -18.63 1.67 0.91
CA GLU A 83 -17.27 1.11 0.74
C GLU A 83 -16.15 2.15 0.49
N GLN A 84 -16.51 3.37 0.09
CA GLN A 84 -15.54 4.44 -0.18
C GLN A 84 -15.12 5.21 1.08
N ALA A 85 -15.82 4.97 2.19
CA ALA A 85 -15.50 5.57 3.47
C ALA A 85 -14.49 4.70 4.22
N VAL A 86 -13.32 5.27 4.52
CA VAL A 86 -12.26 4.59 5.27
C VAL A 86 -12.33 5.04 6.73
N LEU A 87 -12.26 4.07 7.63
CA LEU A 87 -12.34 4.29 9.07
C LEU A 87 -10.96 4.65 9.63
N ASP A 88 -10.92 5.52 10.63
CA ASP A 88 -9.70 5.81 11.38
C ASP A 88 -9.29 4.65 12.29
N GLU A 89 -8.04 4.70 12.75
CA GLU A 89 -7.49 3.74 13.70
C GLU A 89 -8.29 3.70 15.02
N ALA A 90 -8.80 4.85 15.45
CA ALA A 90 -9.64 4.95 16.64
C ALA A 90 -11.06 4.38 16.47
N GLN A 91 -11.46 4.00 15.25
CA GLN A 91 -12.79 3.48 14.93
C GLN A 91 -13.93 4.45 15.27
N THR A 92 -13.67 5.76 15.19
CA THR A 92 -14.60 6.83 15.54
C THR A 92 -15.09 7.62 14.34
N THR A 93 -14.25 7.73 13.31
CA THR A 93 -14.43 8.71 12.24
C THR A 93 -14.18 8.09 10.87
N CYS A 94 -15.17 8.24 9.99
CA CYS A 94 -15.15 7.79 8.62
C CYS A 94 -14.80 8.96 7.69
N TYR A 95 -13.81 8.72 6.83
CA TYR A 95 -13.36 9.68 5.84
C TYR A 95 -13.79 9.20 4.46
N LEU A 96 -14.61 10.00 3.79
CA LEU A 96 -14.95 9.78 2.39
C LEU A 96 -13.85 10.40 1.52
N LEU A 97 -13.16 9.55 0.76
CA LEU A 97 -11.93 9.93 0.06
C LEU A 97 -12.17 10.11 -1.44
N GLU A 98 -11.39 11.01 -2.05
CA GLU A 98 -11.26 11.13 -3.51
C GLU A 98 -10.19 10.19 -4.05
N ASP A 99 -10.08 10.15 -5.38
CA ASP A 99 -8.94 9.53 -6.02
C ASP A 99 -7.64 10.22 -5.58
N GLY A 100 -6.68 9.40 -5.17
CA GLY A 100 -5.43 9.84 -4.58
C GLY A 100 -4.20 9.21 -5.24
N VAL A 101 -3.06 9.39 -4.59
CA VAL A 101 -1.78 8.83 -5.02
C VAL A 101 -1.36 7.70 -4.08
N THR A 102 -1.20 6.50 -4.62
CA THR A 102 -0.61 5.38 -3.88
C THR A 102 0.90 5.35 -4.06
N VAL A 103 1.63 5.42 -2.94
CA VAL A 103 3.08 5.30 -2.86
C VAL A 103 3.41 3.88 -2.42
N LEU A 104 4.12 3.15 -3.29
CA LEU A 104 4.57 1.78 -3.03
C LEU A 104 6.04 1.71 -2.59
N ALA A 105 6.80 2.78 -2.82
CA ALA A 105 8.22 2.83 -2.52
C ALA A 105 8.66 4.23 -2.09
N VAL A 106 9.60 4.27 -1.16
CA VAL A 106 10.13 5.47 -0.53
C VAL A 106 11.65 5.41 -0.57
N GLN A 107 12.28 6.57 -0.62
CA GLN A 107 13.73 6.66 -0.49
C GLN A 107 14.17 6.45 0.97
N ARG A 108 13.37 6.94 1.92
CA ARG A 108 13.66 6.84 3.36
C ARG A 108 12.42 7.20 4.20
N ILE A 109 12.25 6.56 5.36
CA ILE A 109 11.30 6.96 6.41
C ILE A 109 12.08 7.21 7.70
N GLN A 110 11.78 8.31 8.40
CA GLN A 110 12.41 8.67 9.67
C GLN A 110 11.39 9.26 10.63
N SER A 111 11.43 8.84 11.89
CA SER A 111 10.82 9.59 12.99
C SER A 111 11.76 10.75 13.38
N VAL A 112 11.22 11.95 13.48
CA VAL A 112 11.96 13.17 13.81
C VAL A 112 11.28 13.83 15.00
N ARG A 113 12.06 14.17 16.02
CA ARG A 113 11.55 14.90 17.17
C ARG A 113 11.43 16.38 16.82
N GLU A 114 10.24 16.91 16.99
CA GLU A 114 9.93 18.32 16.77
C GLU A 114 10.32 19.18 17.99
N LYS A 115 10.45 20.49 17.76
CA LYS A 115 10.82 21.45 18.82
C LYS A 115 9.81 21.51 19.96
N ASN A 116 8.55 21.19 19.69
CA ASN A 116 7.46 21.15 20.66
C ASN A 116 7.43 19.85 21.49
N GLY A 117 8.37 18.92 21.26
CA GLY A 117 8.43 17.63 21.94
C GLY A 117 7.57 16.53 21.33
N GLN A 118 6.73 16.85 20.34
CA GLN A 118 6.03 15.86 19.52
C GLN A 118 6.99 15.22 18.50
N TYR A 119 6.53 14.17 17.84
CA TYR A 119 7.26 13.54 16.75
C TYR A 119 6.53 13.75 15.42
N SER A 120 7.33 13.78 14.36
CA SER A 120 6.87 13.76 12.98
C SER A 120 7.47 12.57 12.26
N VAL A 121 6.73 12.01 11.31
CA VAL A 121 7.24 10.97 10.41
C VAL A 121 7.55 11.62 9.08
N ARG A 122 8.85 11.71 8.76
CA ARG A 122 9.36 12.26 7.50
C ARG A 122 9.52 11.14 6.49
N ILE A 123 8.79 11.25 5.38
CA ILE A 123 8.76 10.26 4.31
C ILE A 123 9.39 10.91 3.08
N ALA A 124 10.58 10.44 2.70
CA ALA A 124 11.21 10.79 1.44
C ALA A 124 10.68 9.86 0.34
N VAL A 125 9.97 10.41 -0.63
CA VAL A 125 9.22 9.68 -1.66
C VAL A 125 10.14 9.32 -2.83
N ALA A 126 9.98 8.13 -3.40
CA ALA A 126 10.74 7.74 -4.58
C ALA A 126 10.35 8.59 -5.81
N ALA A 127 11.31 8.83 -6.71
CA ALA A 127 11.14 9.73 -7.86
C ALA A 127 9.90 9.42 -8.72
N GLY A 128 9.57 8.14 -8.90
CA GLY A 128 8.41 7.71 -9.71
C GLY A 128 7.03 8.13 -9.18
N PHE A 129 6.93 8.52 -7.90
CA PHE A 129 5.67 8.98 -7.29
C PHE A 129 5.67 10.48 -6.95
N LYS A 130 6.84 11.12 -7.01
CA LYS A 130 7.03 12.51 -6.57
C LYS A 130 6.13 13.49 -7.31
N GLU A 131 6.15 13.48 -8.64
CA GLU A 131 5.43 14.49 -9.45
C GLU A 131 3.92 14.46 -9.18
N LYS A 132 3.34 13.26 -9.13
CA LYS A 132 1.92 13.07 -8.82
C LYS A 132 1.57 13.56 -7.42
N LEU A 133 2.43 13.29 -6.44
CA LEU A 133 2.18 13.70 -5.06
C LEU A 133 2.35 15.21 -4.87
N VAL A 134 3.36 15.82 -5.48
CA VAL A 134 3.54 17.29 -5.48
C VAL A 134 2.31 17.96 -6.07
N GLN A 135 1.85 17.50 -7.24
CA GLN A 135 0.64 18.02 -7.86
C GLN A 135 -0.57 17.90 -6.92
N LEU A 136 -0.78 16.72 -6.34
CA LEU A 136 -1.88 16.49 -5.40
C LEU A 136 -1.83 17.48 -4.23
N ILE A 137 -0.67 17.61 -3.59
CA ILE A 137 -0.48 18.47 -2.42
C ILE A 137 -0.67 19.94 -2.79
N ASP A 138 -0.08 20.43 -3.88
CA ASP A 138 -0.18 21.83 -4.30
C ASP A 138 -1.64 22.23 -4.62
N GLU A 139 -2.41 21.34 -5.23
CA GLU A 139 -3.85 21.53 -5.44
C GLU A 139 -4.60 21.65 -4.09
N GLN A 140 -4.27 20.81 -3.11
CA GLN A 140 -4.92 20.87 -1.79
C GLN A 140 -4.50 22.07 -0.93
N VAL A 141 -3.28 22.59 -1.11
CA VAL A 141 -2.78 23.79 -0.40
C VAL A 141 -3.61 25.01 -0.74
N ALA A 142 -3.94 25.18 -2.03
CA ALA A 142 -4.69 26.34 -2.51
C ALA A 142 -6.06 26.46 -1.83
N GLU A 143 -6.69 25.32 -1.54
CA GLU A 143 -8.01 25.22 -0.90
C GLU A 143 -7.94 24.90 0.60
N GLN A 144 -6.74 24.76 1.17
CA GLN A 144 -6.50 24.31 2.56
C GLN A 144 -7.33 23.06 2.92
N ARG A 145 -7.32 22.08 2.02
CA ARG A 145 -8.08 20.83 2.18
C ARG A 145 -7.32 19.80 2.99
N GLN A 146 -8.08 18.86 3.58
CA GLN A 146 -7.51 17.72 4.29
C GLN A 146 -7.04 16.66 3.30
N VAL A 147 -5.89 16.06 3.58
CA VAL A 147 -5.39 14.88 2.87
C VAL A 147 -5.28 13.72 3.85
N ALA A 148 -6.05 12.67 3.61
CA ALA A 148 -5.96 11.43 4.37
C ALA A 148 -4.69 10.67 3.98
N VAL A 149 -3.95 10.25 5.00
CA VAL A 149 -2.86 9.28 4.91
C VAL A 149 -3.43 7.94 5.31
N VAL A 150 -3.61 7.08 4.31
CA VAL A 150 -4.26 5.79 4.46
C VAL A 150 -3.23 4.67 4.34
N LEU A 151 -3.22 3.76 5.29
CA LEU A 151 -2.54 2.49 5.16
C LEU A 151 -3.42 1.56 4.33
N ALA A 152 -2.93 1.14 3.18
CA ALA A 152 -3.67 0.31 2.22
C ALA A 152 -2.86 -0.96 1.92
N PRO A 153 -2.99 -2.01 2.75
CA PRO A 153 -2.29 -3.28 2.53
C PRO A 153 -2.65 -3.87 1.15
N GLU A 154 -1.71 -4.58 0.52
CA GLU A 154 -1.95 -5.20 -0.79
C GLU A 154 -2.95 -6.38 -0.73
N GLN A 155 -3.19 -6.91 0.48
CA GLN A 155 -4.16 -7.96 0.71
C GLN A 155 -5.58 -7.39 0.52
N PRO A 156 -6.39 -7.95 -0.40
CA PRO A 156 -7.70 -7.39 -0.73
C PRO A 156 -8.70 -7.42 0.43
N ASP A 157 -8.52 -8.35 1.38
CA ASP A 157 -9.38 -8.51 2.55
C ASP A 157 -8.90 -7.72 3.77
N ALA A 158 -7.71 -7.10 3.70
CA ALA A 158 -7.20 -6.32 4.81
C ALA A 158 -7.86 -4.93 4.82
N PRO A 159 -8.37 -4.48 5.97
CA PRO A 159 -9.01 -3.18 6.06
C PRO A 159 -8.01 -2.07 5.79
N LYS A 160 -8.44 -1.07 5.03
CA LYS A 160 -7.73 0.20 4.91
C LYS A 160 -8.02 1.02 6.16
N THR A 161 -7.00 1.73 6.64
CA THR A 161 -7.12 2.54 7.87
C THR A 161 -6.55 3.93 7.64
N VAL A 162 -7.29 4.96 8.04
CA VAL A 162 -6.77 6.33 8.08
C VAL A 162 -5.94 6.51 9.35
N VAL A 163 -4.64 6.80 9.17
CA VAL A 163 -3.72 7.07 10.30
C VAL A 163 -3.72 8.54 10.65
N ALA A 164 -3.83 9.41 9.64
CA ALA A 164 -3.89 10.84 9.83
C ALA A 164 -4.67 11.49 8.69
N ALA A 165 -5.33 12.62 8.98
CA ALA A 165 -5.98 13.46 7.98
C ALA A 165 -5.64 14.94 8.21
N PRO A 166 -4.36 15.34 8.10
CA PRO A 166 -3.96 16.72 8.32
C PRO A 166 -4.52 17.66 7.25
N ILE A 167 -4.73 18.92 7.65
CA ILE A 167 -4.97 20.02 6.72
C ILE A 167 -3.64 20.40 6.07
N VAL A 168 -3.64 20.45 4.74
CA VAL A 168 -2.44 20.82 3.98
C VAL A 168 -2.34 22.34 3.94
N THR A 169 -1.26 22.87 4.51
CA THR A 169 -1.01 24.32 4.60
C THR A 169 0.25 24.76 3.86
N GLN A 170 1.03 23.80 3.36
CA GLN A 170 2.30 24.04 2.67
C GLN A 170 2.43 23.09 1.48
N GLY A 171 2.95 23.62 0.37
CA GLY A 171 3.31 22.83 -0.80
C GLY A 171 4.42 21.85 -0.49
N MET A 172 4.59 20.87 -1.38
CA MET A 172 5.66 19.89 -1.25
C MET A 172 6.92 20.39 -1.96
N ASP A 173 7.73 21.18 -1.25
CA ASP A 173 9.04 21.62 -1.74
C ASP A 173 10.10 20.53 -1.51
N GLY A 174 10.35 19.70 -2.53
CA GLY A 174 11.45 18.73 -2.52
C GLY A 174 11.01 17.29 -2.75
N ASP A 175 11.62 16.34 -2.04
CA ASP A 175 11.40 14.90 -2.18
C ASP A 175 10.73 14.29 -0.94
N SER A 176 10.33 15.09 0.04
CA SER A 176 9.87 14.59 1.33
C SER A 176 8.67 15.33 1.88
N LEU A 177 7.79 14.60 2.56
CA LEU A 177 6.69 15.14 3.35
C LEU A 177 6.86 14.76 4.83
N SER A 178 6.31 15.57 5.73
CA SER A 178 6.29 15.27 7.17
C SER A 178 4.87 15.24 7.70
N ILE A 179 4.52 14.16 8.38
CA ILE A 179 3.24 14.04 9.09
C ILE A 179 3.53 14.30 10.56
N THR A 180 2.97 15.38 11.11
CA THR A 180 3.24 15.83 12.49
C THR A 180 2.15 15.41 13.46
N GLY A 181 2.47 15.35 14.75
CA GLY A 181 1.48 15.17 15.82
C GLY A 181 1.46 13.79 16.44
N PHE A 182 2.52 13.00 16.25
CA PHE A 182 2.65 11.67 16.84
C PHE A 182 3.39 11.72 18.18
N SER A 183 3.09 10.75 19.05
CA SER A 183 4.01 10.42 20.14
C SER A 183 5.25 9.72 19.59
N GLN A 184 6.31 9.59 20.40
CA GLN A 184 7.52 8.88 19.98
C GLN A 184 7.22 7.44 19.57
N ALA A 185 6.45 6.73 20.40
CA ALA A 185 6.12 5.33 20.18
C ALA A 185 5.31 5.16 18.89
N ASP A 186 4.29 5.99 18.69
CA ASP A 186 3.42 5.89 17.51
C ASP A 186 4.19 6.23 16.22
N ALA A 187 5.11 7.20 16.26
CA ALA A 187 5.93 7.56 15.11
C ALA A 187 6.90 6.43 14.71
N GLU A 188 7.51 5.77 15.70
CA GLU A 188 8.39 4.62 15.47
C GLU A 188 7.60 3.39 15.00
N GLU A 189 6.41 3.15 15.57
CA GLU A 189 5.50 2.09 15.15
C GLU A 189 5.02 2.28 13.71
N LEU A 190 4.58 3.50 13.35
CA LEU A 190 4.18 3.81 11.99
C LEU A 190 5.34 3.58 11.01
N ALA A 191 6.55 4.04 11.33
CA ALA A 191 7.72 3.78 10.49
C ALA A 191 8.01 2.28 10.35
N ALA A 192 7.88 1.51 11.43
CA ALA A 192 8.06 0.06 11.46
C ALA A 192 7.03 -0.67 10.57
N VAL A 193 5.74 -0.33 10.69
CA VAL A 193 4.64 -0.88 9.89
C VAL A 193 4.84 -0.60 8.40
N LEU A 194 5.24 0.61 8.04
CA LEU A 194 5.49 1.01 6.66
C LEU A 194 6.65 0.24 6.02
N LEU A 195 7.73 0.03 6.79
CA LEU A 195 8.92 -0.68 6.33
C LEU A 195 8.81 -2.21 6.48
N GLY A 196 7.71 -2.73 7.06
CA GLY A 196 7.52 -4.15 7.33
C GLY A 196 8.49 -4.72 8.37
N SER A 197 9.17 -3.84 9.10
CA SER A 197 10.03 -4.24 10.20
C SER A 197 9.15 -4.31 11.43
N SER A 198 8.63 -5.49 11.77
CA SER A 198 8.07 -5.69 13.11
C SER A 198 9.13 -5.25 14.12
N ALA A 199 8.93 -4.11 14.77
CA ALA A 199 9.90 -3.51 15.66
C ALA A 199 10.27 -4.54 16.73
N SER A 200 11.44 -5.16 16.60
CA SER A 200 12.07 -5.73 17.77
C SER A 200 12.43 -4.52 18.64
N PRO A 201 11.98 -4.45 19.90
CA PRO A 201 12.37 -3.36 20.78
C PRO A 201 13.90 -3.27 20.79
N PRO A 202 14.50 -2.06 20.91
CA PRO A 202 15.94 -1.94 20.98
C PRO A 202 16.43 -2.85 22.11
N ALA A 203 17.28 -3.80 21.76
CA ALA A 203 17.91 -4.68 22.72
C ALA A 203 18.58 -3.83 23.80
N SER A 204 18.07 -3.93 25.02
CA SER A 204 18.74 -3.40 26.21
C SER A 204 20.21 -3.83 26.17
N PRO A 205 21.17 -2.93 26.47
CA PRO A 205 22.58 -3.28 26.38
C PRO A 205 22.90 -4.43 27.33
N ALA A 206 23.63 -5.40 26.77
CA ALA A 206 24.00 -6.68 27.35
C ALA A 206 24.59 -6.56 28.77
N ALA A 207 24.04 -7.34 29.70
CA ALA A 207 24.76 -7.79 30.88
C ALA A 207 25.32 -9.20 30.59
N SER A 208 26.65 -9.30 30.58
CA SER A 208 27.44 -10.51 30.39
C SER A 208 27.23 -11.58 31.48
N PRO A 209 27.63 -12.86 31.24
CA PRO A 209 26.97 -14.04 31.80
C PRO A 209 27.62 -14.54 33.10
N ALA A 210 26.81 -15.15 33.98
CA ALA A 210 27.30 -15.91 35.12
C ALA A 210 26.55 -17.27 35.24
N ALA A 211 27.30 -18.32 34.87
CA ALA A 211 27.33 -19.70 35.38
C ALA A 211 26.03 -20.41 35.87
N SER A 212 25.72 -21.52 35.19
CA SER A 212 24.92 -22.65 35.69
C SER A 212 25.58 -23.35 36.90
N PRO A 213 24.85 -24.14 37.72
CA PRO A 213 24.86 -25.61 37.52
C PRO A 213 23.51 -26.30 37.93
N PRO A 214 23.38 -27.63 38.20
CA PRO A 214 22.50 -28.52 37.45
C PRO A 214 21.36 -29.16 38.28
N ALA A 215 20.48 -29.92 37.61
CA ALA A 215 19.41 -30.72 38.22
C ALA A 215 19.91 -32.05 38.83
N SER A 216 19.28 -32.52 39.91
CA SER A 216 19.17 -33.93 40.36
C SER A 216 18.08 -34.10 41.46
N GLN A 217 17.15 -35.05 41.28
CA GLN A 217 16.16 -35.58 42.27
C GLN A 217 16.82 -36.68 43.17
N PRO A 218 16.16 -37.58 44.00
CA PRO A 218 14.74 -37.77 44.46
C PRO A 218 14.53 -38.25 45.96
N GLY A 219 13.25 -38.44 46.40
CA GLY A 219 12.75 -39.32 47.50
C GLY A 219 12.37 -38.63 48.84
N THR A 220 11.32 -38.92 49.63
CA THR A 220 10.39 -40.08 49.83
C THR A 220 9.09 -39.67 50.61
N ASP A 221 8.00 -40.43 50.40
CA ASP A 221 6.60 -40.48 50.94
C ASP A 221 6.47 -40.79 52.48
N PRO A 222 5.31 -41.09 53.16
CA PRO A 222 3.85 -40.78 53.02
C PRO A 222 3.13 -40.28 54.32
N GLY A 223 1.85 -39.87 54.24
CA GLY A 223 0.98 -39.67 55.42
C GLY A 223 -0.51 -39.41 55.12
N ALA A 224 -1.41 -40.27 55.62
CA ALA A 224 -2.79 -40.52 55.19
C ALA A 224 -3.95 -39.67 55.81
N THR A 225 -5.02 -39.48 55.01
CA THR A 225 -6.49 -39.63 55.27
C THR A 225 -7.32 -38.85 56.32
N ASN A 226 -8.32 -38.09 55.78
CA ASN A 226 -9.79 -38.02 56.08
C ASN A 226 -10.35 -37.48 57.43
N PRO A 227 -11.68 -37.25 57.63
CA PRO A 227 -12.78 -36.62 56.84
C PRO A 227 -13.70 -35.63 57.62
N GLY A 228 -14.56 -34.88 56.90
CA GLY A 228 -15.98 -34.67 57.28
C GLY A 228 -16.45 -33.30 57.83
N THR A 229 -17.55 -32.75 57.27
CA THR A 229 -18.83 -32.30 57.93
C THR A 229 -19.68 -31.40 57.01
N THR A 230 -20.96 -31.22 57.38
CA THR A 230 -22.17 -31.10 56.54
C THR A 230 -23.05 -29.86 56.83
N ASN A 231 -23.85 -29.43 55.82
CA ASN A 231 -25.23 -28.82 55.86
C ASN A 231 -25.46 -27.42 56.51
N PRO A 232 -26.65 -26.76 56.42
CA PRO A 232 -27.87 -26.92 55.58
C PRO A 232 -28.42 -25.61 54.92
N GLY A 233 -29.50 -25.73 54.12
CA GLY A 233 -30.12 -24.65 53.30
C GLY A 233 -31.29 -23.82 53.88
N THR A 234 -31.97 -23.06 53.01
CA THR A 234 -33.28 -22.36 53.19
C THR A 234 -33.98 -22.23 51.80
N THR A 235 -35.07 -22.98 51.51
CA THR A 235 -36.51 -22.61 51.37
C THR A 235 -36.87 -21.51 50.33
N ASN A 236 -37.44 -21.80 49.12
CA ASN A 236 -38.85 -22.09 48.67
C ASN A 236 -39.77 -20.83 48.50
N PRO A 237 -40.96 -20.82 47.82
CA PRO A 237 -41.45 -21.29 46.48
C PRO A 237 -42.39 -20.30 45.70
N GLY A 238 -42.73 -20.65 44.43
CA GLY A 238 -44.07 -20.47 43.80
C GLY A 238 -44.43 -19.08 43.22
N THR A 239 -45.00 -18.92 42.01
CA THR A 239 -46.31 -19.46 41.59
C THR A 239 -46.47 -19.42 40.06
N THR A 240 -46.98 -20.50 39.50
CA THR A 240 -47.43 -20.72 38.11
C THR A 240 -48.89 -20.32 37.88
N GLY A 241 -49.22 -20.00 36.62
CA GLY A 241 -50.55 -20.16 36.02
C GLY A 241 -51.24 -18.83 35.70
N SER A 242 -51.92 -18.63 34.57
CA SER A 242 -52.30 -19.53 33.48
C SER A 242 -52.94 -18.67 32.37
N THR A 243 -52.79 -19.10 31.09
CA THR A 243 -53.78 -19.17 29.98
C THR A 243 -54.85 -18.06 29.79
N ASN A 244 -55.34 -17.68 28.60
CA ASN A 244 -55.27 -18.19 27.24
C ASN A 244 -55.88 -17.15 26.26
N SER A 245 -55.54 -17.30 24.98
CA SER A 245 -56.40 -17.11 23.79
C SER A 245 -56.88 -15.72 23.35
N GLY A 246 -56.48 -15.36 22.13
CA GLY A 246 -57.49 -15.18 21.05
C GLY A 246 -57.47 -13.88 20.24
N THR A 247 -57.00 -14.00 18.99
CA THR A 247 -57.67 -13.52 17.75
C THR A 247 -57.32 -12.12 17.17
N THR A 248 -56.47 -12.17 16.13
CA THR A 248 -56.64 -11.72 14.72
C THR A 248 -57.05 -10.28 14.32
N GLY A 249 -56.20 -9.68 13.46
CA GLY A 249 -56.54 -8.80 12.31
C GLY A 249 -56.37 -7.28 12.55
N THR A 250 -55.96 -6.41 11.62
CA THR A 250 -55.48 -6.45 10.23
C THR A 250 -54.96 -5.01 9.91
N THR A 251 -53.91 -4.87 9.09
CA THR A 251 -53.54 -3.74 8.18
C THR A 251 -53.78 -2.25 8.51
N GLY A 252 -52.74 -1.45 8.24
CA GLY A 252 -52.85 -0.11 7.64
C GLY A 252 -51.69 0.83 8.02
N THR A 253 -50.66 1.00 7.19
CA THR A 253 -50.48 2.10 6.21
C THR A 253 -49.69 3.29 6.77
N GLY A 254 -48.40 3.37 6.41
CA GLY A 254 -47.66 4.63 6.20
C GLY A 254 -47.02 4.50 4.81
N GLY A 255 -47.10 5.45 3.89
CA GLY A 255 -47.21 6.88 4.02
C GLY A 255 -46.03 7.48 3.25
N THR A 256 -46.27 7.86 1.98
CA THR A 256 -45.67 8.98 1.23
C THR A 256 -44.15 9.21 1.38
N GLY A 257 -43.32 9.04 0.35
CA GLY A 257 -43.34 9.86 -0.88
C GLY A 257 -42.15 10.82 -0.83
N GLY A 258 -41.20 10.67 -1.77
CA GLY A 258 -39.98 11.49 -1.80
C GLY A 258 -39.24 11.35 -3.12
N THR A 259 -39.57 12.24 -4.04
CA THR A 259 -38.95 12.54 -5.33
C THR A 259 -37.41 12.66 -5.20
N GLY A 260 -36.67 12.00 -6.09
CA GLY A 260 -35.21 12.08 -6.18
C GLY A 260 -34.74 12.14 -7.64
N ASP A 261 -34.12 13.28 -7.96
CA ASP A 261 -33.54 13.77 -9.22
C ASP A 261 -32.35 12.90 -9.74
N PRO A 262 -31.90 13.04 -11.01
CA PRO A 262 -31.09 12.09 -11.74
C PRO A 262 -29.59 12.34 -11.56
N GLY A 263 -28.84 11.28 -11.24
CA GLY A 263 -27.38 11.32 -11.20
C GLY A 263 -26.84 9.91 -11.29
N GLY A 264 -26.69 9.40 -12.51
CA GLY A 264 -26.24 8.04 -12.80
C GLY A 264 -24.82 7.80 -12.28
N GLY A 265 -24.72 7.18 -11.11
CA GLY A 265 -23.52 6.45 -10.70
C GLY A 265 -23.40 5.15 -11.49
N PRO A 266 -22.18 4.61 -11.68
CA PRO A 266 -22.01 3.31 -12.30
C PRO A 266 -22.76 2.26 -11.47
N PRO A 267 -23.35 1.27 -12.13
CA PRO A 267 -24.16 0.27 -11.46
C PRO A 267 -23.29 -0.56 -10.52
N ARG A 268 -23.89 -0.99 -9.41
CA ARG A 268 -23.22 -1.77 -8.37
C ARG A 268 -23.86 -3.16 -8.31
N THR A 269 -23.13 -4.17 -8.76
CA THR A 269 -23.41 -5.53 -8.30
C THR A 269 -23.04 -5.67 -6.85
N ASN A 270 -23.86 -6.38 -6.08
CA ASN A 270 -23.41 -6.93 -4.79
C ASN A 270 -22.13 -7.77 -5.01
N PRO A 271 -21.12 -7.72 -4.13
CA PRO A 271 -19.97 -8.60 -4.23
C PRO A 271 -20.37 -10.05 -3.90
N ALA A 272 -19.99 -11.00 -4.75
CA ALA A 272 -20.26 -12.42 -4.53
C ALA A 272 -19.30 -13.00 -3.47
N SER A 273 -19.75 -13.03 -2.22
CA SER A 273 -19.17 -13.84 -1.14
C SER A 273 -19.86 -15.22 -1.14
N GLY A 274 -19.10 -16.29 -0.95
CA GLY A 274 -19.45 -17.71 -1.18
C GLY A 274 -20.60 -18.35 -0.37
N GLY A 275 -21.64 -17.60 -0.01
CA GLY A 275 -22.96 -18.11 0.33
C GLY A 275 -23.91 -18.06 -0.87
N ARG A 276 -25.05 -18.79 -0.83
CA ARG A 276 -26.09 -18.69 -1.87
C ARG A 276 -26.58 -17.24 -1.99
N ARG A 277 -26.01 -16.50 -2.94
CA ARG A 277 -26.51 -15.19 -3.37
C ARG A 277 -27.85 -15.39 -4.05
N THR A 278 -28.81 -14.50 -3.79
CA THR A 278 -29.98 -14.37 -4.66
C THR A 278 -29.53 -13.66 -5.93
N PRO A 279 -29.64 -14.29 -7.10
CA PRO A 279 -29.25 -13.68 -8.35
C PRO A 279 -30.00 -12.36 -8.58
N ASP A 280 -29.33 -11.38 -9.17
CA ASP A 280 -30.00 -10.13 -9.53
C ASP A 280 -31.13 -10.41 -10.55
N PRO A 281 -32.18 -9.58 -10.63
CA PRO A 281 -33.21 -9.76 -11.66
C PRO A 281 -32.61 -9.71 -13.07
N ARG A 282 -32.92 -10.72 -13.90
CA ARG A 282 -32.52 -10.71 -15.31
C ARG A 282 -33.35 -9.69 -16.08
N LEU A 283 -32.68 -8.68 -16.62
CA LEU A 283 -33.27 -7.61 -17.43
C LEU A 283 -32.99 -7.85 -18.92
N GLY A 284 -33.69 -7.13 -19.79
CA GLY A 284 -33.66 -7.38 -21.24
C GLY A 284 -32.33 -6.97 -21.90
N SER A 285 -31.56 -6.09 -21.26
CA SER A 285 -30.29 -5.58 -21.79
C SER A 285 -29.36 -5.09 -20.67
N CYS A 286 -28.06 -5.01 -20.96
CA CYS A 286 -27.09 -4.38 -20.05
C CYS A 286 -27.46 -2.93 -19.73
N LYS A 287 -27.94 -2.17 -20.72
CA LYS A 287 -28.35 -0.78 -20.53
C LYS A 287 -29.45 -0.64 -19.48
N GLU A 288 -30.43 -1.53 -19.49
CA GLU A 288 -31.51 -1.56 -18.50
C GLU A 288 -31.02 -2.00 -17.12
N ALA A 289 -30.15 -3.03 -17.08
CA ALA A 289 -29.51 -3.47 -15.84
C ALA A 289 -28.74 -2.33 -15.18
N VAL A 290 -27.89 -1.67 -15.95
CA VAL A 290 -27.09 -0.53 -15.50
C VAL A 290 -27.96 0.64 -15.02
N ALA A 291 -29.04 0.95 -15.73
CA ALA A 291 -29.97 2.00 -15.33
C ALA A 291 -30.68 1.71 -13.99
N GLN A 292 -30.89 0.44 -13.66
CA GLN A 292 -31.45 0.01 -12.37
C GLN A 292 -30.37 -0.22 -11.30
N GLY A 293 -29.10 0.05 -11.62
CA GLY A 293 -27.99 -0.10 -10.69
C GLY A 293 -27.40 -1.52 -10.62
N TYR A 294 -27.75 -2.40 -11.55
CA TYR A 294 -27.25 -3.77 -11.66
C TYR A 294 -26.10 -3.91 -12.68
N GLY A 295 -25.19 -4.85 -12.49
CA GLY A 295 -23.91 -4.91 -13.22
C GLY A 295 -22.84 -4.00 -12.58
N PRO A 296 -21.56 -4.07 -12.98
CA PRO A 296 -20.98 -4.97 -13.97
C PRO A 296 -20.77 -6.41 -13.43
N TYR A 297 -21.00 -7.41 -14.28
CA TYR A 297 -20.90 -8.83 -13.93
C TYR A 297 -19.60 -9.43 -14.45
N SER A 298 -18.80 -10.05 -13.59
CA SER A 298 -17.54 -10.70 -13.99
C SER A 298 -17.68 -12.21 -14.19
N LYS A 299 -16.98 -12.73 -15.20
CA LYS A 299 -16.97 -14.14 -15.59
C LYS A 299 -16.48 -15.03 -14.45
N GLY A 300 -17.26 -16.05 -14.11
CA GLY A 300 -16.92 -17.04 -13.07
C GLY A 300 -17.19 -16.59 -11.64
N LEU A 301 -17.50 -15.31 -11.42
CA LEU A 301 -17.93 -14.78 -10.12
C LEU A 301 -19.45 -14.58 -10.08
N HIS A 302 -20.01 -14.03 -11.15
CA HIS A 302 -21.42 -13.72 -11.30
C HIS A 302 -22.08 -14.70 -12.27
N GLU A 303 -23.14 -15.38 -11.85
CA GLU A 303 -23.92 -16.23 -12.78
C GLU A 303 -24.63 -15.40 -13.85
N GLU A 304 -24.94 -14.15 -13.49
CA GLU A 304 -25.56 -13.13 -14.33
C GLU A 304 -24.67 -12.74 -15.52
N TYR A 305 -23.36 -13.00 -15.47
CA TYR A 305 -22.46 -12.83 -16.63
C TYR A 305 -22.95 -13.62 -17.85
N SER A 306 -23.54 -14.80 -17.64
CA SER A 306 -24.03 -15.64 -18.73
C SER A 306 -25.29 -15.09 -19.43
N TRP A 307 -25.95 -14.10 -18.82
CA TRP A 307 -27.21 -13.55 -19.33
C TRP A 307 -27.02 -12.44 -20.33
N TYR A 308 -25.85 -11.79 -20.31
CA TYR A 308 -25.52 -10.64 -21.11
C TYR A 308 -24.30 -10.93 -21.98
N THR A 309 -24.19 -10.25 -23.12
CA THR A 309 -23.04 -10.39 -24.01
C THR A 309 -21.94 -9.44 -23.56
N ASP A 310 -20.78 -10.00 -23.22
CA ASP A 310 -19.52 -9.28 -23.07
C ASP A 310 -19.06 -8.84 -24.47
N VAL A 311 -19.22 -7.55 -24.76
CA VAL A 311 -19.05 -6.98 -26.09
C VAL A 311 -17.58 -6.70 -26.39
N ASP A 312 -16.82 -6.30 -25.38
CA ASP A 312 -15.40 -5.98 -25.50
C ASP A 312 -14.47 -7.18 -25.21
N GLY A 313 -15.02 -8.27 -24.66
CA GLY A 313 -14.35 -9.52 -24.41
C GLY A 313 -13.38 -9.49 -23.23
N ASN A 314 -13.52 -8.52 -22.31
CA ASN A 314 -12.58 -8.34 -21.20
C ASN A 314 -12.88 -9.24 -19.98
N GLY A 315 -13.95 -10.04 -20.02
CA GLY A 315 -14.38 -10.91 -18.92
C GLY A 315 -15.33 -10.25 -17.93
N VAL A 316 -15.84 -9.06 -18.22
CA VAL A 316 -16.78 -8.29 -17.42
C VAL A 316 -17.92 -7.78 -18.30
N ALA A 317 -19.10 -8.37 -18.17
CA ALA A 317 -20.31 -7.98 -18.87
C ALA A 317 -21.01 -6.80 -18.19
N CYS A 318 -21.70 -5.97 -18.98
CA CYS A 318 -22.43 -4.79 -18.53
C CYS A 318 -21.54 -3.74 -17.85
N ASN A 319 -20.28 -3.64 -18.27
CA ASN A 319 -19.43 -2.49 -17.95
C ASN A 319 -19.74 -1.31 -18.89
N SER A 320 -19.02 -0.20 -18.74
CA SER A 320 -19.20 1.00 -19.59
C SER A 320 -18.93 0.75 -21.09
N ALA A 321 -18.15 -0.26 -21.44
CA ALA A 321 -17.84 -0.60 -22.84
C ALA A 321 -18.92 -1.48 -23.50
N ASP A 322 -19.78 -2.14 -22.69
CA ASP A 322 -20.85 -3.02 -23.16
C ASP A 322 -22.22 -2.32 -23.33
N LEU A 323 -22.32 -1.04 -22.97
CA LEU A 323 -23.57 -0.28 -23.07
C LEU A 323 -23.81 0.17 -24.52
N ARG A 324 -24.52 -0.67 -25.30
CA ARG A 324 -25.02 -0.33 -26.64
C ARG A 324 -26.52 -0.02 -26.64
#